data_AF-A0A3D9E398-F1
#
_entry.id   AF-A0A3D9E398-F1
#
_cell.length_a   1.000
_cell.length_b   1.000
_cell.length_c   1.000
_cell.angle_alpha   90.00
_cell.angle_beta   90.00
_cell.angle_gamma   90.00
#
_symmetry.space_group_name_H-M   'P 1'
#
loop_
_entity.id
_entity.type
_entity.pdbx_description
1 polymer ?
#
loop_
_entity_poly.entity_id
_entity_poly.type
_entity_poly.pdbx_seq_one_letter_code
_entity_poly.pdbx_strand_id
1 'polypeptide(L)'
;MTRPITLFTGQWADLPFEEVARLAGEWGYDGLEIACWGDHLDPWRWDDEAYVQDKLAVLERNGLKVWTISNHLKGQVVCDDPIDQRHRDIVSDRVWGDGDPEGVRQRAAEELKNTARLAAKLGVKTVTGFTGSSIWKYVAMFPPATAAMVDAGYQDFADRWNPILDVFDEVGVRFAHEVHPSEIAYDYWTTKRALEAIGHRAAFGLNWDPSHMVWQDIDPVAFLWDFQDKIFHVHCKDTKKRLGNGRNGRLSSHLPWADPRRGWDFISTGHGDVPWEDAFRMLNAIGYDGPLSVEWEDAGMDRLVGAPEALGFVRKLSSYEPSGAAFDAAFSQR
;
A
#
# COMPACT_ATOMS: atom_id res chain seq x y z
N MET A 1 -17.17 -9.90 13.15
CA MET A 1 -15.92 -10.68 13.30
C MET A 1 -14.81 -9.66 13.22
N THR A 2 -14.00 -9.55 14.26
CA THR A 2 -12.93 -8.54 14.32
C THR A 2 -11.91 -8.79 13.22
N ARG A 3 -11.66 -7.78 12.39
CA ARG A 3 -10.63 -7.82 11.33
C ARG A 3 -9.25 -8.02 11.96
N PRO A 4 -8.37 -8.86 11.36
CA PRO A 4 -6.97 -8.95 11.80
C PRO A 4 -6.27 -7.60 11.65
N ILE A 5 -5.37 -7.27 12.57
CA ILE A 5 -4.52 -6.09 12.49
C ILE A 5 -3.08 -6.55 12.26
N THR A 6 -2.51 -6.15 11.13
CA THR A 6 -1.16 -6.54 10.72
C THR A 6 -0.18 -5.38 10.84
N LEU A 7 1.11 -5.69 10.97
CA LEU A 7 2.18 -4.71 10.80
C LEU A 7 2.75 -4.85 9.40
N PHE A 8 2.83 -3.76 8.64
CA PHE A 8 3.58 -3.72 7.40
C PHE A 8 5.07 -3.68 7.68
N THR A 9 5.83 -4.60 7.08
CA THR A 9 7.26 -4.75 7.42
C THR A 9 8.20 -3.88 6.59
N GLY A 10 7.68 -3.01 5.71
CA GLY A 10 8.51 -2.22 4.79
C GLY A 10 9.51 -1.29 5.48
N GLN A 11 9.05 -0.56 6.49
CA GLN A 11 9.86 0.35 7.32
C GLN A 11 10.76 -0.36 8.34
N TRP A 12 10.80 -1.69 8.29
CA TRP A 12 11.53 -2.54 9.23
C TRP A 12 12.58 -3.40 8.54
N ALA A 13 12.76 -3.27 7.23
CA ALA A 13 13.63 -4.12 6.43
C ALA A 13 15.14 -3.91 6.67
N ASP A 14 15.51 -2.97 7.55
CA ASP A 14 16.84 -2.87 8.14
C ASP A 14 17.08 -3.87 9.29
N LEU A 15 16.02 -4.44 9.85
CA LEU A 15 16.08 -5.51 10.85
C LEU A 15 15.91 -6.88 10.20
N PRO A 16 16.47 -7.95 10.79
CA PRO A 16 16.17 -9.32 10.35
C PRO A 16 14.68 -9.65 10.51
N PHE A 17 14.13 -10.43 9.58
CA PHE A 17 12.71 -10.83 9.59
C PHE A 17 12.26 -11.46 10.92
N GLU A 18 13.11 -12.28 11.54
CA GLU A 18 12.80 -12.91 12.83
C GLU A 18 12.64 -11.89 13.96
N GLU A 19 13.43 -10.81 13.94
CA GLU A 19 13.35 -9.75 14.95
C GLU A 19 12.07 -8.92 14.77
N VAL A 20 11.69 -8.61 13.52
CA VAL A 20 10.42 -7.93 13.23
C VAL A 20 9.22 -8.78 13.67
N ALA A 21 9.26 -10.09 13.39
CA ALA A 21 8.23 -11.03 13.84
C ALA A 21 8.16 -11.12 15.38
N ARG A 22 9.30 -11.14 16.07
CA ARG A 22 9.35 -11.14 17.54
C ARG A 22 8.71 -9.88 18.12
N LEU A 23 9.11 -8.70 17.64
CA LEU A 23 8.57 -7.42 18.09
C LEU A 23 7.06 -7.32 17.85
N ALA A 24 6.59 -7.67 16.64
CA ALA A 24 5.17 -7.62 16.29
C ALA A 24 4.33 -8.58 17.16
N GLY A 25 4.83 -9.79 17.43
CA GLY A 25 4.19 -10.75 18.33
C GLY A 25 4.12 -10.24 19.78
N GLU A 26 5.19 -9.65 20.29
CA GLU A 26 5.24 -9.07 21.65
C GLU A 26 4.30 -7.86 21.82
N TRP A 27 4.15 -7.03 20.79
CA TRP A 27 3.20 -5.91 20.78
C TRP A 27 1.74 -6.37 20.64
N GLY A 28 1.52 -7.58 20.14
CA GLY A 28 0.18 -8.15 19.95
C GLY A 28 -0.46 -7.80 18.61
N TYR A 29 0.33 -7.63 17.54
CA TYR A 29 -0.20 -7.69 16.18
C TYR A 29 -0.72 -9.10 15.89
N ASP A 30 -1.74 -9.22 15.05
CA ASP A 30 -2.31 -10.53 14.68
C ASP A 30 -1.51 -11.19 13.53
N GLY A 31 -0.68 -10.42 12.84
CA GLY A 31 0.23 -10.90 11.81
C GLY A 31 1.05 -9.82 11.13
N LEU A 32 1.68 -10.18 10.02
CA LEU A 32 2.50 -9.29 9.21
C LEU A 32 1.93 -9.16 7.81
N GLU A 33 2.01 -7.95 7.27
CA GLU A 33 2.04 -7.73 5.83
C GLU A 33 3.51 -7.66 5.41
N ILE A 34 3.98 -8.70 4.72
CA ILE A 34 5.42 -8.91 4.56
C ILE A 34 5.91 -8.26 3.27
N ALA A 35 6.84 -7.31 3.42
CA ALA A 35 7.56 -6.68 2.34
C ALA A 35 8.48 -7.64 1.56
N CYS A 36 8.52 -7.51 0.25
CA CYS A 36 9.37 -8.30 -0.67
C CYS A 36 10.75 -7.66 -0.87
N TRP A 37 11.42 -7.27 0.22
CA TRP A 37 12.80 -6.76 0.23
C TRP A 37 13.45 -6.99 1.59
N GLY A 38 14.73 -6.60 1.72
CA GLY A 38 15.55 -7.00 2.87
C GLY A 38 15.71 -8.52 2.91
N ASP A 39 15.78 -9.10 4.10
CA ASP A 39 15.71 -10.55 4.27
C ASP A 39 14.26 -11.04 4.47
N HIS A 40 13.25 -10.16 4.38
CA HIS A 40 11.85 -10.47 4.69
C HIS A 40 11.24 -11.48 3.71
N LEU A 41 11.09 -11.11 2.44
CA LEU A 41 10.70 -12.02 1.35
C LEU A 41 11.50 -11.76 0.07
N ASP A 42 11.92 -12.83 -0.59
CA ASP A 42 12.56 -12.85 -1.90
C ASP A 42 11.63 -13.55 -2.91
N PRO A 43 10.92 -12.79 -3.77
CA PRO A 43 10.05 -13.35 -4.79
C PRO A 43 10.71 -14.35 -5.72
N TRP A 44 12.03 -14.28 -5.94
CA TRP A 44 12.72 -15.21 -6.83
C TRP A 44 12.90 -16.61 -6.27
N ARG A 45 12.58 -16.82 -4.98
CA ARG A 45 12.60 -18.12 -4.32
C ARG A 45 11.19 -18.70 -4.16
N TRP A 46 10.23 -18.26 -4.98
CA TRP A 46 8.84 -18.72 -4.91
C TRP A 46 8.67 -20.24 -5.10
N ASP A 47 9.60 -20.88 -5.80
CA ASP A 47 9.62 -22.33 -6.06
C ASP A 47 10.44 -23.13 -5.03
N ASP A 48 11.08 -22.45 -4.08
CA ASP A 48 11.80 -23.06 -2.96
C ASP A 48 10.83 -23.35 -1.80
N GLU A 49 10.33 -24.58 -1.74
CA GLU A 49 9.38 -25.02 -0.72
C GLU A 49 9.93 -24.90 0.71
N ALA A 50 11.22 -25.18 0.91
CA ALA A 50 11.85 -25.05 2.23
C ALA A 50 11.87 -23.59 2.67
N TYR A 51 12.22 -22.67 1.77
CA TYR A 51 12.18 -21.23 2.04
C TYR A 51 10.80 -20.74 2.47
N VAL A 52 9.74 -21.13 1.76
CA VAL A 52 8.37 -20.75 2.08
C VAL A 52 7.96 -21.30 3.47
N GLN A 53 8.29 -22.56 3.76
CA GLN A 53 7.99 -23.15 5.08
C GLN A 53 8.77 -22.50 6.21
N ASP A 54 10.04 -22.15 5.99
CA ASP A 54 10.85 -21.45 6.99
C ASP A 54 10.24 -20.09 7.35
N LYS A 55 9.74 -19.35 6.36
CA LYS A 55 9.05 -18.06 6.58
C LYS A 55 7.75 -18.22 7.38
N LEU A 56 6.94 -19.22 7.05
CA LEU A 56 5.72 -19.52 7.79
C LEU A 56 6.01 -19.95 9.23
N ALA A 57 7.07 -20.75 9.44
CA ALA A 57 7.49 -21.19 10.77
C ALA A 57 7.94 -20.02 11.67
N VAL A 58 8.58 -18.98 11.10
CA VAL A 58 8.92 -17.76 11.86
C VAL A 58 7.66 -17.05 12.36
N LEU A 59 6.62 -16.93 11.52
CA LEU A 59 5.35 -16.33 11.93
C LEU A 59 4.68 -17.15 13.04
N GLU A 60 4.59 -18.47 12.85
CA GLU A 60 3.94 -19.39 13.80
C GLU A 60 4.56 -19.31 15.20
N ARG A 61 5.90 -19.31 15.30
CA ARG A 61 6.63 -19.20 16.57
C ARG A 61 6.32 -17.91 17.34
N ASN A 62 5.92 -16.86 16.65
CA ASN A 62 5.58 -15.56 17.23
C ASN A 62 4.06 -15.32 17.34
N GLY A 63 3.23 -16.34 17.06
CA GLY A 63 1.77 -16.21 17.11
C GLY A 63 1.18 -15.35 16.00
N LEU A 64 1.91 -15.16 14.90
CA LEU A 64 1.56 -14.29 13.78
C LEU A 64 1.04 -15.10 12.59
N LYS A 65 0.27 -14.43 11.72
CA LYS A 65 -0.16 -14.95 10.41
C LYS A 65 0.23 -13.98 9.30
N VAL A 66 -0.07 -14.37 8.06
CA VAL A 66 0.09 -13.53 6.86
C VAL A 66 -1.18 -13.62 6.01
N TRP A 67 -1.68 -12.48 5.58
CA TRP A 67 -2.85 -12.35 4.69
C TRP A 67 -2.53 -11.58 3.41
N THR A 68 -1.43 -10.83 3.42
CA THR A 68 -0.99 -9.93 2.36
C THR A 68 0.54 -9.89 2.35
N ILE A 69 1.14 -9.78 1.16
CA ILE A 69 2.55 -9.44 0.99
C ILE A 69 2.66 -8.20 0.10
N SER A 70 3.78 -7.48 0.16
CA SER A 70 3.89 -6.18 -0.53
C SER A 70 5.13 -6.08 -1.39
N ASN A 71 5.01 -5.49 -2.58
CA ASN A 71 6.12 -5.24 -3.46
C ASN A 71 6.05 -3.86 -4.13
N HIS A 72 5.97 -2.81 -3.30
CA HIS A 72 5.99 -1.40 -3.73
C HIS A 72 7.25 -1.09 -4.53
N LEU A 73 8.43 -1.51 -4.06
CA LEU A 73 9.71 -1.10 -4.65
C LEU A 73 9.90 -1.57 -6.10
N LYS A 74 9.51 -2.80 -6.44
CA LYS A 74 9.59 -3.27 -7.83
C LYS A 74 8.34 -2.88 -8.63
N GLY A 75 7.20 -2.72 -7.97
CA GLY A 75 5.99 -2.18 -8.59
C GLY A 75 6.24 -0.79 -9.17
N GLN A 76 6.87 0.10 -8.40
CA GLN A 76 7.30 1.44 -8.81
C GLN A 76 8.03 1.41 -10.14
N VAL A 77 8.93 0.45 -10.30
CA VAL A 77 9.88 0.43 -11.42
C VAL A 77 9.21 0.06 -12.73
N VAL A 78 8.04 -0.60 -12.73
CA VAL A 78 7.44 -1.17 -13.96
C VAL A 78 7.12 -0.09 -14.99
N CYS A 79 6.48 1.00 -14.59
CA CYS A 79 6.09 2.08 -15.48
C CYS A 79 6.89 3.37 -15.30
N ASP A 80 7.75 3.48 -14.28
CA ASP A 80 8.38 4.77 -13.98
C ASP A 80 9.25 5.28 -15.12
N ASP A 81 9.25 6.60 -15.32
CA ASP A 81 10.11 7.28 -16.27
C ASP A 81 10.53 8.67 -15.77
N PRO A 82 11.84 8.92 -15.59
CA PRO A 82 12.98 8.07 -15.95
C PRO A 82 13.34 7.01 -14.89
N ILE A 83 14.04 5.95 -15.32
CA ILE A 83 14.81 5.08 -14.42
C ILE A 83 16.17 5.72 -14.12
N ASP A 84 16.49 5.86 -12.84
CA ASP A 84 17.68 6.58 -12.34
C ASP A 84 18.23 5.97 -11.03
N GLN A 85 19.17 6.66 -10.37
CA GLN A 85 19.82 6.20 -9.14
C GLN A 85 18.83 5.87 -8.01
N ARG A 86 17.69 6.57 -7.91
CA ARG A 86 16.69 6.31 -6.88
C ARG A 86 16.13 4.89 -7.01
N HIS A 87 15.99 4.43 -8.24
CA HIS A 87 15.53 3.09 -8.57
C HIS A 87 16.61 2.06 -8.28
N ARG A 88 17.88 2.37 -8.61
CA ARG A 88 19.04 1.52 -8.28
C ARG A 88 19.10 1.20 -6.78
N ASP A 89 18.81 2.19 -5.95
CA ASP A 89 18.92 2.09 -4.49
C ASP A 89 17.81 1.22 -3.85
N ILE A 90 16.70 0.97 -4.57
CA ILE A 90 15.55 0.21 -4.06
C ILE A 90 15.36 -1.16 -4.70
N VAL A 91 16.14 -1.49 -5.75
CA VAL A 91 16.06 -2.79 -6.43
C VAL A 91 17.31 -3.63 -6.21
N SER A 92 17.15 -4.95 -6.29
CA SER A 92 18.26 -5.90 -6.24
C SER A 92 19.17 -5.77 -7.47
N ASP A 93 20.41 -6.23 -7.36
CA ASP A 93 21.34 -6.30 -8.50
C ASP A 93 20.79 -7.13 -9.66
N ARG A 94 19.96 -8.13 -9.35
CA ARG A 94 19.27 -8.95 -10.34
C ARG A 94 18.30 -8.11 -11.17
N VAL A 95 17.50 -7.26 -10.54
CA VAL A 95 16.56 -6.38 -11.24
C VAL A 95 17.30 -5.24 -11.93
N TRP A 96 18.33 -4.68 -11.30
CA TRP A 96 19.11 -3.60 -11.89
C TRP A 96 19.84 -4.03 -13.16
N GLY A 97 20.53 -5.18 -13.14
CA GLY A 97 21.35 -5.64 -14.27
C GLY A 97 22.42 -4.62 -14.65
N ASP A 98 22.41 -4.19 -15.91
CA ASP A 98 23.29 -3.17 -16.46
C ASP A 98 22.77 -1.73 -16.30
N GLY A 99 21.57 -1.55 -15.75
CA GLY A 99 20.92 -0.25 -15.59
C GLY A 99 20.24 0.29 -16.85
N ASP A 100 20.12 -0.50 -17.92
CA ASP A 100 19.29 -0.10 -19.07
C ASP A 100 17.82 0.07 -18.63
N PRO A 101 17.19 1.25 -18.85
CA PRO A 101 15.87 1.54 -18.31
C PRO A 101 14.79 0.49 -18.67
N GLU A 102 14.74 0.04 -19.93
CA GLU A 102 13.73 -0.95 -20.31
C GLU A 102 14.08 -2.34 -19.76
N GLY A 103 15.37 -2.71 -19.75
CA GLY A 103 15.83 -3.93 -19.07
C GLY A 103 15.43 -3.97 -17.59
N VAL A 104 15.58 -2.85 -16.87
CA VAL A 104 15.19 -2.72 -15.46
C VAL A 104 13.67 -2.89 -15.29
N ARG A 105 12.86 -2.23 -16.14
CA ARG A 105 11.39 -2.36 -16.14
C ARG A 105 10.93 -3.79 -16.37
N GLN A 106 11.50 -4.48 -17.37
CA GLN A 106 11.14 -5.87 -17.70
C GLN A 106 11.49 -6.84 -16.57
N ARG A 107 12.64 -6.67 -15.91
CA ARG A 107 13.04 -7.51 -14.78
C ARG A 107 12.20 -7.24 -13.53
N ALA A 108 11.80 -5.99 -13.29
CA ALA A 108 10.86 -5.65 -12.23
C ALA A 108 9.49 -6.29 -12.49
N ALA A 109 8.98 -6.23 -13.72
CA ALA A 109 7.73 -6.89 -14.11
C ALA A 109 7.78 -8.41 -13.89
N GLU A 110 8.91 -9.06 -14.18
CA GLU A 110 9.07 -10.49 -13.90
C GLU A 110 9.13 -10.79 -12.39
N GLU A 111 9.78 -9.95 -11.59
CA GLU A 111 9.76 -10.09 -10.13
C GLU A 111 8.32 -9.95 -9.58
N LEU A 112 7.48 -9.09 -10.15
CA LEU A 112 6.07 -8.96 -9.75
C LEU A 112 5.25 -10.21 -10.09
N LYS A 113 5.49 -10.84 -11.25
CA LYS A 113 4.89 -12.15 -11.57
C LYS A 113 5.32 -13.23 -10.58
N ASN A 114 6.60 -13.26 -10.21
CA ASN A 114 7.12 -14.15 -9.17
C ASN A 114 6.53 -13.83 -7.79
N THR A 115 6.25 -12.57 -7.51
CA THR A 115 5.58 -12.14 -6.27
C THR A 115 4.17 -12.73 -6.18
N ALA A 116 3.41 -12.75 -7.27
CA ALA A 116 2.11 -13.43 -7.31
C ALA A 116 2.23 -14.94 -7.02
N ARG A 117 3.21 -15.61 -7.65
CA ARG A 117 3.48 -17.04 -7.41
C ARG A 117 3.87 -17.32 -5.96
N LEU A 118 4.73 -16.48 -5.37
CA LEU A 118 5.12 -16.58 -3.96
C LEU A 118 3.92 -16.37 -3.03
N ALA A 119 3.07 -15.38 -3.30
CA ALA A 119 1.83 -15.16 -2.54
C ALA A 119 0.94 -16.41 -2.54
N ALA A 120 0.75 -17.03 -3.70
CA ALA A 120 -0.02 -18.26 -3.81
C ALA A 120 0.60 -19.41 -2.98
N LYS A 121 1.93 -19.55 -2.98
CA LYS A 121 2.65 -20.55 -2.18
C LYS A 121 2.58 -20.29 -0.67
N LEU A 122 2.51 -19.03 -0.25
CA LEU A 122 2.26 -18.64 1.15
C LEU A 122 0.78 -18.82 1.57
N GLY A 123 -0.12 -19.16 0.63
CA GLY A 123 -1.57 -19.22 0.90
C GLY A 123 -2.24 -17.85 0.96
N VAL A 124 -1.55 -16.80 0.51
CA VAL A 124 -1.99 -15.40 0.48
C VAL A 124 -2.75 -15.10 -0.81
N LYS A 125 -3.74 -14.21 -0.74
CA LYS A 125 -4.63 -13.87 -1.87
C LYS A 125 -4.51 -12.44 -2.38
N THR A 126 -3.72 -11.60 -1.71
CA THR A 126 -3.53 -10.21 -2.08
C THR A 126 -2.05 -9.86 -2.04
N VAL A 127 -1.56 -9.18 -3.08
CA VAL A 127 -0.26 -8.50 -3.10
C VAL A 127 -0.50 -7.01 -3.19
N THR A 128 0.06 -6.22 -2.29
CA THR A 128 0.05 -4.75 -2.37
C THR A 128 1.26 -4.26 -3.13
N GLY A 129 1.16 -3.09 -3.76
CA GLY A 129 2.31 -2.48 -4.40
C GLY A 129 1.97 -1.23 -5.20
N PHE A 130 2.97 -0.79 -5.93
CA PHE A 130 2.94 0.38 -6.80
C PHE A 130 2.98 -0.04 -8.28
N THR A 131 2.81 0.94 -9.16
CA THR A 131 2.88 0.74 -10.61
C THR A 131 4.03 1.49 -11.27
N GLY A 132 4.47 2.58 -10.66
CA GLY A 132 5.15 3.66 -11.34
C GLY A 132 4.23 4.40 -12.31
N SER A 133 4.82 5.34 -13.03
CA SER A 133 4.11 6.12 -14.04
C SER A 133 5.05 6.76 -15.05
N SER A 134 4.78 6.56 -16.34
CA SER A 134 5.54 7.22 -17.41
C SER A 134 5.17 8.70 -17.58
N ILE A 135 4.10 9.15 -16.91
CA ILE A 135 3.52 10.49 -17.05
C ILE A 135 3.44 11.29 -15.75
N TRP A 136 3.86 10.74 -14.60
CA TRP A 136 3.86 11.47 -13.33
C TRP A 136 4.64 12.80 -13.42
N LYS A 137 5.78 12.79 -14.12
CA LYS A 137 6.59 13.99 -14.40
C LYS A 137 5.84 15.13 -15.10
N TYR A 138 4.65 14.88 -15.66
CA TYR A 138 3.80 15.87 -16.30
C TYR A 138 2.73 16.48 -15.40
N VAL A 139 2.70 16.13 -14.10
CA VAL A 139 1.66 16.59 -13.15
C VAL A 139 1.50 18.12 -13.11
N ALA A 140 2.58 18.88 -13.30
CA ALA A 140 2.55 20.35 -13.31
C ALA A 140 1.99 20.94 -14.62
N MET A 141 1.87 20.14 -15.69
CA MET A 141 1.40 20.52 -17.02
C MET A 141 2.15 21.69 -17.69
N PHE A 142 3.36 22.03 -17.23
CA PHE A 142 4.23 23.02 -17.86
C PHE A 142 5.69 22.51 -17.97
N PRO A 143 6.31 22.50 -19.16
CA PRO A 143 5.70 22.86 -20.46
C PRO A 143 4.51 21.95 -20.81
N PRO A 144 3.55 22.41 -21.65
CA PRO A 144 2.30 21.68 -21.89
C PRO A 144 2.52 20.25 -22.38
N ALA A 145 2.00 19.28 -21.64
CA ALA A 145 1.83 17.91 -22.12
C ALA A 145 0.51 17.80 -22.90
N THR A 146 0.54 17.18 -24.08
CA THR A 146 -0.67 17.02 -24.90
C THR A 146 -1.56 15.92 -24.33
N ALA A 147 -2.86 15.92 -24.67
CA ALA A 147 -3.77 14.83 -24.31
C ALA A 147 -3.24 13.47 -24.79
N ALA A 148 -2.72 13.40 -26.02
CA ALA A 148 -2.12 12.17 -26.57
C ALA A 148 -0.92 11.66 -25.74
N MET A 149 -0.10 12.55 -25.16
CA MET A 149 0.99 12.14 -24.26
C MET A 149 0.45 11.56 -22.95
N VAL A 150 -0.61 12.14 -22.40
CA VAL A 150 -1.26 11.61 -21.21
C VAL A 150 -1.93 10.27 -21.50
N ASP A 151 -2.66 10.16 -22.62
CA ASP A 151 -3.31 8.92 -23.07
C ASP A 151 -2.29 7.79 -23.26
N ALA A 152 -1.12 8.10 -23.85
CA ALA A 152 -0.03 7.15 -24.02
C ALA A 152 0.51 6.60 -22.68
N GLY A 153 0.47 7.38 -21.60
CA GLY A 153 0.88 6.90 -20.28
C GLY A 153 -0.05 5.85 -19.68
N TYR A 154 -1.37 6.02 -19.86
CA TYR A 154 -2.34 5.01 -19.43
C TYR A 154 -2.29 3.76 -20.31
N GLN A 155 -2.01 3.91 -21.60
CA GLN A 155 -1.78 2.77 -22.51
C GLN A 155 -0.50 2.02 -22.13
N ASP A 156 0.60 2.72 -21.84
CA ASP A 156 1.87 2.13 -21.38
C ASP A 156 1.67 1.34 -20.07
N PHE A 157 0.91 1.90 -19.12
CA PHE A 157 0.48 1.16 -17.93
C PHE A 157 -0.27 -0.13 -18.30
N ALA A 158 -1.29 -0.04 -19.15
CA ALA A 158 -2.09 -1.21 -19.53
C ALA A 158 -1.25 -2.28 -20.26
N ASP A 159 -0.38 -1.89 -21.18
CA ASP A 159 0.46 -2.81 -21.97
C ASP A 159 1.48 -3.55 -21.09
N ARG A 160 2.03 -2.87 -20.07
CA ARG A 160 2.99 -3.46 -19.13
C ARG A 160 2.32 -4.31 -18.06
N TRP A 161 1.19 -3.86 -17.52
CA TRP A 161 0.55 -4.49 -16.38
C TRP A 161 -0.38 -5.64 -16.74
N ASN A 162 -1.02 -5.66 -17.92
CA ASN A 162 -1.88 -6.78 -18.30
C ASN A 162 -1.14 -8.14 -18.27
N PRO A 163 0.07 -8.29 -18.85
CA PRO A 163 0.83 -9.55 -18.76
C PRO A 163 1.28 -9.92 -17.34
N ILE A 164 1.42 -8.94 -16.43
CA ILE A 164 1.68 -9.20 -15.01
C ILE A 164 0.41 -9.76 -14.37
N LEU A 165 -0.72 -9.08 -14.59
CA LEU A 165 -2.02 -9.42 -14.03
C LEU A 165 -2.57 -10.76 -14.56
N ASP A 166 -2.17 -11.18 -15.76
CA ASP A 166 -2.49 -12.51 -16.28
C ASP A 166 -1.89 -13.62 -15.38
N VAL A 167 -0.70 -13.41 -14.81
CA VAL A 167 -0.10 -14.35 -13.84
C VAL A 167 -0.83 -14.29 -12.50
N PHE A 168 -1.27 -13.10 -12.06
CA PHE A 168 -2.10 -12.96 -10.87
C PHE A 168 -3.40 -13.77 -10.99
N ASP A 169 -4.09 -13.66 -12.15
CA ASP A 169 -5.26 -14.47 -12.46
C ASP A 169 -4.94 -15.98 -12.49
N GLU A 170 -3.83 -16.38 -13.13
CA GLU A 170 -3.38 -17.78 -13.21
C GLU A 170 -3.24 -18.43 -11.81
N VAL A 171 -2.63 -17.72 -10.87
CA VAL A 171 -2.36 -18.26 -9.52
C VAL A 171 -3.47 -17.95 -8.51
N GLY A 172 -4.55 -17.28 -8.93
CA GLY A 172 -5.68 -16.92 -8.08
C GLY A 172 -5.30 -15.97 -6.94
N VAL A 173 -4.49 -14.96 -7.26
CA VAL A 173 -4.05 -13.87 -6.37
C VAL A 173 -4.47 -12.54 -7.00
N ARG A 174 -4.78 -11.53 -6.19
CA ARG A 174 -5.13 -10.19 -6.65
C ARG A 174 -4.02 -9.20 -6.34
N PHE A 175 -3.87 -8.19 -7.19
CA PHE A 175 -3.01 -7.03 -6.95
C PHE A 175 -3.83 -5.88 -6.38
N ALA A 176 -3.34 -5.28 -5.29
CA ALA A 176 -3.91 -4.12 -4.63
C ALA A 176 -2.96 -2.94 -4.84
N HIS A 177 -3.21 -2.15 -5.89
CA HIS A 177 -2.44 -0.94 -6.19
C HIS A 177 -2.71 0.12 -5.11
N GLU A 178 -1.66 0.62 -4.48
CA GLU A 178 -1.80 1.74 -3.57
C GLU A 178 -1.84 3.06 -4.33
N VAL A 179 -2.95 3.77 -4.18
CA VAL A 179 -3.14 5.08 -4.83
C VAL A 179 -2.25 6.10 -4.13
N HIS A 180 -1.14 6.45 -4.78
CA HIS A 180 -0.04 7.19 -4.18
C HIS A 180 0.55 8.19 -5.20
N PRO A 181 1.03 9.38 -4.79
CA PRO A 181 1.82 10.27 -5.65
C PRO A 181 2.99 9.52 -6.28
N SER A 182 3.40 9.85 -7.50
CA SER A 182 4.31 9.07 -8.38
C SER A 182 3.70 7.94 -9.20
N GLU A 183 2.47 7.52 -8.89
CA GLU A 183 1.87 6.37 -9.54
C GLU A 183 1.02 6.74 -10.76
N ILE A 184 0.53 5.75 -11.52
CA ILE A 184 -0.40 6.02 -12.62
C ILE A 184 -1.77 6.48 -12.09
N ALA A 185 -2.15 5.93 -10.93
CA ALA A 185 -3.30 6.33 -10.13
C ALA A 185 -2.78 6.91 -8.81
N TYR A 186 -2.92 8.23 -8.65
CA TYR A 186 -2.44 8.99 -7.49
C TYR A 186 -3.53 9.87 -6.85
N ASP A 187 -4.72 9.91 -7.44
CA ASP A 187 -5.89 10.62 -6.93
C ASP A 187 -7.18 9.89 -7.35
N TYR A 188 -8.34 10.43 -6.97
CA TYR A 188 -9.64 9.87 -7.32
C TYR A 188 -9.85 9.69 -8.85
N TRP A 189 -9.49 10.70 -9.65
CA TRP A 189 -9.82 10.71 -11.08
C TRP A 189 -8.85 9.85 -11.91
N THR A 190 -7.57 9.87 -11.56
CA THR A 190 -6.54 9.00 -12.13
C THR A 190 -6.76 7.54 -11.72
N THR A 191 -7.30 7.27 -10.52
CA THR A 191 -7.77 5.92 -10.14
C THR A 191 -8.85 5.42 -11.08
N LYS A 192 -9.91 6.22 -11.29
CA LYS A 192 -10.98 5.85 -12.24
C LYS A 192 -10.41 5.56 -13.63
N ARG A 193 -9.50 6.42 -14.11
CA ARG A 193 -8.90 6.29 -15.44
C ARG A 193 -7.95 5.10 -15.57
N ALA A 194 -7.18 4.77 -14.53
CA ALA A 194 -6.33 3.58 -14.53
C ALA A 194 -7.17 2.28 -14.54
N LEU A 195 -8.27 2.26 -13.77
CA LEU A 195 -9.21 1.13 -13.81
C LEU A 195 -9.86 0.97 -15.19
N GLU A 196 -10.23 2.07 -15.85
CA GLU A 196 -10.74 2.05 -17.23
C GLU A 196 -9.68 1.50 -18.22
N ALA A 197 -8.42 1.93 -18.09
CA ALA A 197 -7.32 1.50 -18.95
C ALA A 197 -7.04 -0.02 -18.88
N ILE A 198 -7.23 -0.62 -17.71
CA ILE A 198 -7.08 -2.07 -17.49
C ILE A 198 -8.41 -2.84 -17.63
N GLY A 199 -9.47 -2.17 -18.11
CA GLY A 199 -10.78 -2.78 -18.36
C GLY A 199 -11.53 -3.24 -17.10
N HIS A 200 -11.28 -2.61 -15.95
CA HIS A 200 -11.85 -2.94 -14.63
C HIS A 200 -11.65 -4.42 -14.21
N ARG A 201 -10.62 -5.09 -14.76
CA ARG A 201 -10.38 -6.52 -14.52
C ARG A 201 -10.20 -6.82 -13.03
N ALA A 202 -10.70 -7.97 -12.58
CA ALA A 202 -10.76 -8.32 -11.16
C ALA A 202 -9.37 -8.51 -10.50
N ALA A 203 -8.35 -8.84 -11.28
CA ALA A 203 -6.97 -8.95 -10.80
C ALA A 203 -6.41 -7.65 -10.22
N PHE A 204 -6.91 -6.48 -10.67
CA PHE A 204 -6.41 -5.17 -10.26
C PHE A 204 -7.44 -4.45 -9.40
N GLY A 205 -7.12 -4.28 -8.13
CA GLY A 205 -7.85 -3.46 -7.18
C GLY A 205 -6.92 -2.51 -6.46
N LEU A 206 -7.32 -2.08 -5.26
CA LEU A 206 -6.75 -0.95 -4.56
C LEU A 206 -6.33 -1.34 -3.14
N ASN A 207 -5.12 -0.92 -2.75
CA ASN A 207 -4.73 -0.76 -1.37
C ASN A 207 -5.15 0.65 -0.95
N TRP A 208 -6.13 0.76 -0.06
CA TRP A 208 -6.58 2.05 0.42
C TRP A 208 -5.65 2.52 1.53
N ASP A 209 -4.87 3.56 1.21
CA ASP A 209 -4.07 4.33 2.16
C ASP A 209 -4.57 5.80 2.13
N PRO A 210 -5.07 6.35 3.24
CA PRO A 210 -5.62 7.69 3.26
C PRO A 210 -4.57 8.80 3.47
N SER A 211 -3.31 8.47 3.77
CA SER A 211 -2.29 9.44 4.19
C SER A 211 -2.10 10.57 3.17
N HIS A 212 -2.01 10.25 1.88
CA HIS A 212 -1.84 11.24 0.81
C HIS A 212 -3.11 11.96 0.41
N MET A 213 -4.26 11.32 0.62
CA MET A 213 -5.56 11.96 0.40
C MET A 213 -5.72 13.20 1.29
N VAL A 214 -5.10 13.20 2.49
CA VAL A 214 -5.11 14.35 3.41
C VAL A 214 -4.53 15.62 2.80
N TRP A 215 -3.35 15.56 2.19
CA TRP A 215 -2.69 16.76 1.64
C TRP A 215 -3.15 17.07 0.21
N GLN A 216 -3.80 16.12 -0.47
CA GLN A 216 -4.49 16.37 -1.74
C GLN A 216 -5.91 16.94 -1.55
N ASP A 217 -6.42 16.97 -0.30
CA ASP A 217 -7.83 17.27 0.01
C ASP A 217 -8.82 16.36 -0.74
N ILE A 218 -8.45 15.09 -0.93
CA ILE A 218 -9.34 14.04 -1.41
C ILE A 218 -10.12 13.52 -0.21
N ASP A 219 -11.42 13.32 -0.37
CA ASP A 219 -12.24 12.67 0.67
C ASP A 219 -11.95 11.16 0.67
N PRO A 220 -11.28 10.64 1.72
CA PRO A 220 -10.87 9.24 1.74
C PRO A 220 -12.04 8.31 2.04
N VAL A 221 -13.14 8.82 2.59
CA VAL A 221 -14.35 8.06 2.93
C VAL A 221 -15.24 7.89 1.69
N ALA A 222 -15.43 8.96 0.91
CA ALA A 222 -16.12 8.87 -0.38
C ALA A 222 -15.37 7.94 -1.34
N PHE A 223 -14.05 7.95 -1.32
CA PHE A 223 -13.22 7.03 -2.10
C PHE A 223 -13.53 5.56 -1.78
N LEU A 224 -13.62 5.19 -0.50
CA LEU A 224 -13.99 3.83 -0.09
C LEU A 224 -15.36 3.42 -0.64
N TRP A 225 -16.33 4.33 -0.65
CA TRP A 225 -17.67 4.05 -1.14
C TRP A 225 -17.71 3.84 -2.66
N ASP A 226 -17.10 4.76 -3.41
CA ASP A 226 -17.16 4.74 -4.88
C ASP A 226 -16.33 3.62 -5.49
N PHE A 227 -15.26 3.17 -4.81
CA PHE A 227 -14.40 2.07 -5.24
C PHE A 227 -14.56 0.80 -4.40
N GLN A 228 -15.68 0.63 -3.69
CA GLN A 228 -15.90 -0.46 -2.73
C GLN A 228 -15.67 -1.87 -3.29
N ASP A 229 -15.94 -2.09 -4.59
CA ASP A 229 -15.71 -3.38 -5.26
C ASP A 229 -14.23 -3.64 -5.57
N LYS A 230 -13.38 -2.62 -5.45
CA LYS A 230 -11.94 -2.67 -5.70
C LYS A 230 -11.09 -2.53 -4.44
N ILE A 231 -11.65 -2.27 -3.26
CA ILE A 231 -10.86 -2.19 -2.02
C ILE A 231 -10.41 -3.60 -1.61
N PHE A 232 -9.15 -3.93 -1.91
CA PHE A 232 -8.58 -5.26 -1.69
C PHE A 232 -7.72 -5.33 -0.44
N HIS A 233 -7.22 -4.17 0.02
CA HIS A 233 -6.40 -4.04 1.19
C HIS A 233 -6.53 -2.64 1.81
N VAL A 234 -6.12 -2.48 3.08
CA VAL A 234 -6.16 -1.23 3.82
C VAL A 234 -4.83 -1.02 4.55
N HIS A 235 -4.25 0.15 4.35
CA HIS A 235 -3.14 0.69 5.14
C HIS A 235 -3.64 1.79 6.08
N CYS A 236 -3.33 1.60 7.36
CA CYS A 236 -3.60 2.53 8.44
C CYS A 236 -2.40 3.47 8.63
N LYS A 237 -2.17 4.38 7.67
CA LYS A 237 -1.11 5.38 7.66
C LYS A 237 -1.68 6.78 7.81
N ASP A 238 -1.03 7.63 8.62
CA ASP A 238 -1.59 8.94 8.99
C ASP A 238 -0.67 10.10 8.60
N THR A 239 -1.25 11.28 8.48
CA THR A 239 -0.58 12.49 7.97
C THR A 239 -1.12 13.72 8.67
N LYS A 240 -0.22 14.63 9.04
CA LYS A 240 -0.58 15.91 9.67
C LYS A 240 -0.24 17.09 8.78
N LYS A 241 -1.21 17.95 8.49
CA LYS A 241 -1.00 19.24 7.82
C LYS A 241 -0.54 20.32 8.79
N ARG A 242 0.38 21.16 8.34
CA ARG A 242 0.93 22.33 9.05
C ARG A 242 0.91 23.58 8.17
N LEU A 243 -0.21 23.82 7.49
CA LEU A 243 -0.39 24.87 6.48
C LEU A 243 -0.85 26.24 7.03
N GLY A 244 -1.24 26.32 8.31
CA GLY A 244 -1.85 27.51 8.91
C GLY A 244 -0.91 28.72 9.10
N ASN A 245 0.38 28.57 8.79
CA ASN A 245 1.38 29.61 9.04
C ASN A 245 1.67 30.52 7.82
N GLY A 246 1.04 30.25 6.68
CA GLY A 246 1.18 31.01 5.43
C GLY A 246 2.53 30.85 4.71
N ARG A 247 3.42 29.97 5.18
CA ARG A 247 4.76 29.72 4.60
C ARG A 247 4.90 28.31 4.05
N ASN A 248 4.43 27.31 4.78
CA ASN A 248 4.57 25.92 4.39
C ASN A 248 3.54 25.59 3.28
N GLY A 249 3.99 24.93 2.21
CA GLY A 249 3.15 24.58 1.06
C GLY A 249 2.90 23.08 0.94
N ARG A 250 1.84 22.70 0.20
CA ARG A 250 1.44 21.29 0.00
C ARG A 250 2.51 20.42 -0.67
N LEU A 251 3.36 21.01 -1.51
CA LEU A 251 4.46 20.28 -2.17
C LEU A 251 5.68 20.08 -1.24
N SER A 252 5.65 20.65 -0.03
CA SER A 252 6.68 20.46 1.01
C SER A 252 8.13 20.76 0.59
N SER A 253 8.31 21.50 -0.52
CA SER A 253 9.55 22.18 -0.91
C SER A 253 10.79 21.30 -1.00
N HIS A 254 10.65 20.02 -1.34
CA HIS A 254 11.74 19.03 -1.40
C HIS A 254 12.54 18.91 -0.09
N LEU A 255 11.91 19.23 1.04
CA LEU A 255 12.55 19.13 2.35
C LEU A 255 12.57 17.68 2.84
N PRO A 256 13.54 17.27 3.67
CA PRO A 256 13.50 15.96 4.30
C PRO A 256 12.30 15.83 5.24
N TRP A 257 11.85 14.59 5.50
CA TRP A 257 10.86 14.28 6.54
C TRP A 257 11.31 14.82 7.91
N ALA A 258 10.34 15.12 8.78
CA ALA A 258 10.49 15.84 10.05
C ALA A 258 10.93 17.32 9.96
N ASP A 259 11.21 17.88 8.78
CA ASP A 259 11.49 19.31 8.68
C ASP A 259 10.22 20.14 8.97
N PRO A 260 10.22 21.01 9.99
CA PRO A 260 9.01 21.74 10.41
C PRO A 260 8.51 22.76 9.37
N ARG A 261 9.26 22.98 8.28
CA ARG A 261 8.86 23.82 7.16
C ARG A 261 8.06 23.05 6.09
N ARG A 262 7.93 21.72 6.19
CA ARG A 262 7.01 20.94 5.34
C ARG A 262 5.56 21.33 5.58
N GLY A 263 4.75 21.30 4.52
CA GLY A 263 3.30 21.59 4.63
C GLY A 263 2.52 20.46 5.28
N TRP A 264 3.08 19.24 5.22
CA TRP A 264 2.56 18.04 5.86
C TRP A 264 3.70 17.05 6.05
N ASP A 265 3.51 16.13 7.00
CA ASP A 265 4.43 15.04 7.30
C ASP A 265 3.66 13.78 7.69
N PHE A 266 4.27 12.62 7.50
CA PHE A 266 3.76 11.37 8.05
C PHE A 266 3.91 11.40 9.57
N ILE A 267 2.91 10.89 10.26
CA ILE A 267 2.88 10.85 11.73
C ILE A 267 2.25 9.55 12.18
N SER A 268 2.57 9.10 13.39
CA SER A 268 2.03 7.86 13.92
C SER A 268 0.49 7.87 13.92
N THR A 269 -0.11 6.75 13.51
CA THR A 269 -1.55 6.61 13.32
C THR A 269 -2.34 7.00 14.55
N GLY A 270 -3.24 7.98 14.40
CA GLY A 270 -4.05 8.55 15.48
C GLY A 270 -3.61 9.96 15.89
N HIS A 271 -2.46 10.46 15.40
CA HIS A 271 -1.96 11.81 15.66
C HIS A 271 -2.19 12.79 14.50
N GLY A 272 -2.59 12.30 13.33
CA GLY A 272 -2.70 13.11 12.12
C GLY A 272 -4.07 13.76 11.91
N ASP A 273 -4.46 13.85 10.65
CA ASP A 273 -5.69 14.49 10.17
C ASP A 273 -6.59 13.52 9.37
N VAL A 274 -6.24 12.24 9.26
CA VAL A 274 -7.12 11.25 8.62
C VAL A 274 -8.42 11.09 9.45
N PRO A 275 -9.61 11.12 8.81
CA PRO A 275 -10.89 10.98 9.50
C PRO A 275 -11.19 9.51 9.86
N TRP A 276 -10.41 8.93 10.76
CA TRP A 276 -10.43 7.49 11.04
C TRP A 276 -11.79 6.94 11.52
N GLU A 277 -12.54 7.70 12.32
CA GLU A 277 -13.87 7.26 12.79
C GLU A 277 -14.82 7.02 11.61
N ASP A 278 -14.87 7.95 10.66
CA ASP A 278 -15.71 7.84 9.46
C ASP A 278 -15.19 6.74 8.53
N ALA A 279 -13.88 6.63 8.36
CA ALA A 279 -13.26 5.58 7.54
C ALA A 279 -13.59 4.17 8.05
N PHE A 280 -13.45 3.90 9.36
CA PHE A 280 -13.76 2.58 9.93
C PHE A 280 -15.26 2.25 9.82
N ARG A 281 -16.14 3.24 9.98
CA ARG A 281 -17.58 3.08 9.74
C ARG A 281 -17.88 2.76 8.27
N MET A 282 -17.18 3.40 7.34
CA MET A 282 -17.32 3.11 5.93
C MET A 282 -16.79 1.71 5.58
N LEU A 283 -15.65 1.29 6.12
CA LEU A 283 -15.13 -0.07 5.95
C LEU A 283 -16.15 -1.13 6.41
N ASN A 284 -16.87 -0.86 7.51
CA ASN A 284 -18.01 -1.68 7.93
C ASN A 284 -19.17 -1.63 6.93
N ALA A 285 -19.53 -0.45 6.44
CA ALA A 285 -20.65 -0.25 5.51
C ALA A 285 -20.43 -0.94 4.16
N ILE A 286 -19.21 -0.92 3.63
CA ILE A 286 -18.84 -1.60 2.37
C ILE A 286 -18.54 -3.10 2.56
N GLY A 287 -18.58 -3.60 3.80
CA GLY A 287 -18.34 -5.00 4.09
C GLY A 287 -16.89 -5.47 3.88
N TYR A 288 -15.91 -4.57 3.97
CA TYR A 288 -14.50 -4.96 3.92
C TYR A 288 -14.19 -5.89 5.10
N ASP A 289 -13.62 -7.07 4.84
CA ASP A 289 -13.35 -8.12 5.83
C ASP A 289 -11.87 -8.54 5.89
N GLY A 290 -11.01 -7.92 5.07
CA GLY A 290 -9.57 -8.13 5.06
C GLY A 290 -8.85 -7.54 6.28
N PRO A 291 -7.52 -7.74 6.37
CA PRO A 291 -6.71 -7.19 7.45
C PRO A 291 -6.66 -5.65 7.40
N LEU A 292 -6.42 -5.03 8.55
CA LEU A 292 -6.09 -3.61 8.68
C LEU A 292 -4.59 -3.53 8.97
N SER A 293 -3.78 -3.13 7.99
CA SER A 293 -2.33 -3.14 8.15
C SER A 293 -1.81 -1.79 8.59
N VAL A 294 -1.03 -1.73 9.65
CA VAL A 294 -0.37 -0.52 10.11
C VAL A 294 0.93 -0.37 9.33
N GLU A 295 0.98 0.63 8.44
CA GLU A 295 2.22 1.17 7.91
C GLU A 295 2.69 2.29 8.84
N TRP A 296 3.67 1.98 9.68
CA TRP A 296 4.16 2.94 10.66
C TRP A 296 5.23 3.84 10.03
N GLU A 297 4.96 5.14 9.95
CA GLU A 297 5.93 6.17 9.57
C GLU A 297 5.75 7.44 10.41
N ASP A 298 6.78 7.81 11.16
CA ASP A 298 6.87 9.08 11.86
C ASP A 298 8.34 9.44 12.11
N ALA A 299 8.88 10.40 11.35
CA ALA A 299 10.27 10.81 11.50
C ALA A 299 10.55 11.59 12.80
N GLY A 300 9.50 11.97 13.55
CA GLY A 300 9.59 12.63 14.84
C GLY A 300 9.38 11.70 16.05
N MET A 301 9.16 10.39 15.84
CA MET A 301 8.89 9.41 16.89
C MET A 301 9.77 8.17 16.74
N ASP A 302 10.05 7.45 17.83
CA ASP A 302 10.71 6.14 17.76
C ASP A 302 9.69 5.08 17.36
N ARG A 303 10.00 4.28 16.33
CA ARG A 303 9.17 3.18 15.84
C ARG A 303 8.85 2.13 16.90
N LEU A 304 9.74 1.90 17.86
CA LEU A 304 9.51 0.94 18.95
C LEU A 304 8.45 1.43 19.97
N VAL A 305 8.16 2.73 19.97
CA VAL A 305 7.10 3.34 20.78
C VAL A 305 5.83 3.50 19.95
N GLY A 306 5.95 4.04 18.74
CA GLY A 306 4.80 4.39 17.93
C GLY A 306 4.07 3.18 17.33
N ALA A 307 4.77 2.10 16.97
CA ALA A 307 4.14 0.92 16.39
C ALA A 307 3.13 0.23 17.32
N PRO A 308 3.44 -0.06 18.62
CA PRO A 308 2.44 -0.59 19.54
C PRO A 308 1.33 0.43 19.88
N GLU A 309 1.63 1.73 19.88
CA GLU A 309 0.61 2.77 20.12
C GLU A 309 -0.42 2.83 18.99
N ALA A 310 0.05 2.85 17.74
CA ALA A 310 -0.78 2.82 16.54
C ALA A 310 -1.67 1.56 16.49
N LEU A 311 -1.15 0.40 16.89
CA LEU A 311 -1.94 -0.83 17.05
C LEU A 311 -3.09 -0.62 18.04
N GLY A 312 -2.83 -0.02 19.20
CA GLY A 312 -3.86 0.27 20.21
C GLY A 312 -4.97 1.16 19.66
N PHE A 313 -4.61 2.19 18.89
CA PHE A 313 -5.56 3.08 18.22
C PHE A 313 -6.42 2.35 17.19
N VAL A 314 -5.80 1.61 16.26
CA VAL A 314 -6.49 0.83 15.22
C VAL A 314 -7.40 -0.23 15.85
N ARG A 315 -6.94 -0.92 16.91
CA ARG A 315 -7.72 -1.95 17.62
C ARG A 315 -8.97 -1.37 18.30
N LYS A 316 -8.86 -0.16 18.86
CA LYS A 316 -10.02 0.55 19.43
C LYS A 316 -11.08 0.81 18.36
N LEU A 317 -10.70 1.36 17.20
CA LEU A 317 -11.67 1.67 16.14
C LEU A 317 -12.22 0.41 15.45
N SER A 318 -11.39 -0.62 15.30
CA SER A 318 -11.80 -1.92 14.73
C SER A 318 -12.81 -2.67 15.61
N SER A 319 -12.87 -2.36 16.91
CA SER A 319 -13.80 -3.00 17.86
C SER A 319 -15.27 -2.58 17.67
N TYR A 320 -15.54 -1.55 16.85
CA TYR A 320 -16.90 -1.12 16.57
C TYR A 320 -17.59 -2.08 15.61
N GLU A 321 -18.36 -3.01 16.16
CA GLU A 321 -19.24 -3.88 15.39
C GLU A 321 -20.53 -3.13 14.99
N PRO A 322 -21.03 -3.26 13.75
CA PRO A 322 -22.34 -2.77 13.37
C PRO A 322 -23.44 -3.32 14.28
N SER A 323 -24.42 -2.49 14.64
CA SER A 323 -25.59 -2.98 15.36
C SER A 323 -26.35 -4.01 14.52
N GLY A 324 -26.60 -5.19 15.08
CA GLY A 324 -27.43 -6.23 14.44
C GLY A 324 -28.92 -5.89 14.37
N ALA A 325 -29.36 -4.78 15.00
CA ALA A 325 -30.71 -4.26 14.93
C ALA A 325 -30.71 -2.84 14.36
N ALA A 326 -31.78 -2.49 13.63
CA ALA A 326 -32.03 -1.12 13.25
C ALA A 326 -32.19 -0.27 14.52
N PHE A 327 -31.55 0.90 14.55
CA PHE A 327 -31.57 1.79 15.72
C PHE A 327 -33.02 2.07 16.21
N ASP A 328 -33.92 2.33 15.27
CA ASP A 328 -35.32 2.66 15.59
C ASP A 328 -36.18 1.45 15.98
N ALA A 329 -35.66 0.22 15.87
CA ALA A 329 -36.37 -0.98 16.33
C ALA A 329 -36.63 -0.93 17.84
N ALA A 330 -35.80 -0.21 18.60
CA ALA A 330 -35.99 0.02 20.04
C ALA A 330 -37.31 0.75 20.36
N PHE A 331 -37.84 1.57 19.43
CA PHE A 331 -39.08 2.31 19.62
C PHE A 331 -40.33 1.53 19.21
N SER A 332 -40.17 0.31 18.69
CA SER A 332 -41.28 -0.51 18.17
C SER A 332 -41.94 -1.41 19.22
N GLN A 333 -41.55 -1.31 20.50
CA GLN A 333 -42.24 -2.02 21.58
C GLN A 333 -43.57 -1.30 21.91
N ARG A 334 -44.69 -1.97 21.63
CA ARG A 334 -46.05 -1.53 22.02
C ARG A 334 -46.44 -2.08 23.38
#